data_AF-A0A934F8H1-F1
#
_entry.id   AF-A0A934F8H1-F1
#
_cell.length_a   1.000
_cell.length_b   1.000
_cell.length_c   1.000
_cell.angle_alpha   90.00
_cell.angle_beta   90.00
_cell.angle_gamma   90.00
#
_symmetry.space_group_name_H-M   'P 1'
#
loop_
_entity.id
_entity.type
_entity.pdbx_description
1 polymer ?
#
loop_
_entity_poly.entity_id
_entity_poly.type
_entity_poly.pdbx_seq_one_letter_code
_entity_poly.pdbx_strand_id
1 'polypeptide(L)'
;MMESFTPRLDILPSGQRQLLPELRPVQEHGYVLYGGTAIALRLGHRQSVDFDFFTSRPVDREALWRSLPFLRKSEVRQDARNTFEVVTHTGVKVSFFGGLDFGRVGEPQQTTDGSLQVASLADLMATKLKVILQRSEAKDYQDIAAMVRVGARVDAGLAAAEEMYKPTFSPAESLKALVYFQGGDMRRLTAADRQVLVAAAGTVKALPRVEVEPDLSAPANRIRSEVFQTPAVRINPPRRGPRLGM
;
A
#
# COMPACT_ATOMS: atom_id res chain seq x y z
N MET A 1 -1.08 8.84 21.80
CA MET A 1 -0.95 9.79 20.67
C MET A 1 -0.67 8.97 19.43
N MET A 2 -1.39 9.21 18.33
CA MET A 2 -1.03 8.61 17.03
C MET A 2 0.35 9.14 16.64
N GLU A 3 1.23 8.25 16.18
CA GLU A 3 2.52 8.66 15.67
C GLU A 3 2.33 9.51 14.40
N SER A 4 3.19 10.52 14.23
CA SER A 4 3.18 11.39 13.06
C SER A 4 4.51 11.35 12.32
N PHE A 5 4.50 11.73 11.04
CA PHE A 5 5.70 11.88 10.23
C PHE A 5 5.65 13.16 9.39
N THR A 6 6.82 13.70 9.06
CA THR A 6 6.92 14.87 8.18
C THR A 6 6.78 14.44 6.72
N PRO A 7 5.73 14.85 6.00
CA PRO A 7 5.54 14.46 4.61
C PRO A 7 6.49 15.19 3.65
N ARG A 8 6.97 14.48 2.62
CA ARG A 8 7.75 15.02 1.50
C ARG A 8 6.83 15.72 0.50
N LEU A 9 6.44 16.96 0.80
CA LEU A 9 5.50 17.70 -0.05
C LEU A 9 6.13 18.22 -1.35
N ASP A 10 7.46 18.35 -1.39
CA ASP A 10 8.23 18.80 -2.55
C ASP A 10 8.12 17.86 -3.75
N ILE A 11 7.91 16.55 -3.51
CA ILE A 11 7.75 15.55 -4.56
C ILE A 11 6.40 15.65 -5.27
N LEU A 12 5.38 16.25 -4.64
CA LEU A 12 4.04 16.32 -5.20
C LEU A 12 3.96 17.38 -6.30
N PRO A 13 3.38 17.08 -7.48
CA PRO A 13 2.92 18.06 -8.44
C PRO A 13 2.12 19.22 -7.82
N SER A 14 2.14 20.38 -8.48
CA SER A 14 1.47 21.60 -8.01
C SER A 14 -0.02 21.39 -7.73
N GLY A 15 -0.74 20.67 -8.59
CA GLY A 15 -2.16 20.38 -8.41
C GLY A 15 -2.46 19.61 -7.11
N GLN A 16 -1.63 18.60 -6.77
CA GLN A 16 -1.80 17.84 -5.52
C GLN A 16 -1.46 18.71 -4.30
N ARG A 17 -0.40 19.52 -4.36
CA ARG A 17 -0.05 20.43 -3.27
C ARG A 17 -1.15 21.44 -2.97
N GLN A 18 -1.82 21.95 -4.00
CA GLN A 18 -2.95 22.86 -3.84
C GLN A 18 -4.19 22.17 -3.25
N LEU A 19 -4.41 20.89 -3.59
CA LEU A 19 -5.55 20.11 -3.09
C LEU A 19 -5.39 19.66 -1.63
N LEU A 20 -4.15 19.45 -1.15
CA LEU A 20 -3.87 18.88 0.17
C LEU A 20 -4.66 19.49 1.33
N PRO A 21 -4.77 20.83 1.49
CA PRO A 21 -5.53 21.42 2.59
C PRO A 21 -7.02 21.03 2.56
N GLU A 22 -7.58 20.82 1.37
CA GLU A 22 -8.98 20.44 1.18
C GLU A 22 -9.26 18.96 1.49
N LEU A 23 -8.22 18.14 1.64
CA LEU A 23 -8.34 16.71 1.96
C LEU A 23 -8.40 16.42 3.47
N ARG A 24 -8.17 17.42 4.33
CA ARG A 24 -8.22 17.27 5.79
C ARG A 24 -9.47 16.55 6.31
N PRO A 25 -10.69 16.84 5.83
CA PRO A 25 -11.90 16.20 6.34
C PRO A 25 -11.99 14.71 6.01
N VAL A 26 -11.22 14.20 5.06
CA VAL A 26 -11.25 12.79 4.63
C VAL A 26 -10.98 11.83 5.80
N GLN A 27 -10.05 12.17 6.70
CA GLN A 27 -9.71 11.34 7.86
C GLN A 27 -10.86 11.23 8.88
N GLU A 28 -11.75 12.22 8.97
CA GLU A 28 -12.92 12.20 9.87
C GLU A 28 -13.92 11.11 9.46
N HIS A 29 -13.93 10.76 8.18
CA HIS A 29 -14.76 9.68 7.63
C HIS A 29 -14.08 8.30 7.72
N GLY A 30 -12.90 8.21 8.34
CA GLY A 30 -12.16 6.97 8.53
C GLY A 30 -11.40 6.51 7.29
N TYR A 31 -11.03 7.44 6.41
CA TYR A 31 -10.21 7.14 5.25
C TYR A 31 -8.72 7.30 5.55
N VAL A 32 -7.94 6.36 5.05
CA VAL A 32 -6.48 6.34 5.12
C VAL A 32 -5.91 6.37 3.71
N LEU A 33 -4.88 7.18 3.49
CA LEU A 33 -4.18 7.25 2.22
C LEU A 33 -3.31 5.99 2.01
N TYR A 34 -3.54 5.31 0.89
CA TYR A 34 -2.77 4.17 0.39
C TYR A 34 -2.10 4.51 -0.96
N GLY A 35 -1.50 3.49 -1.58
CA GLY A 35 -1.00 3.58 -2.95
C GLY A 35 0.35 4.28 -3.09
N GLY A 36 0.67 4.66 -4.33
CA GLY A 36 1.99 5.23 -4.65
C GLY A 36 2.26 6.58 -3.98
N THR A 37 1.22 7.38 -3.77
CA THR A 37 1.34 8.71 -3.17
C THR A 37 1.59 8.63 -1.67
N ALA A 38 1.01 7.66 -0.97
CA ALA A 38 1.36 7.37 0.42
C ALA A 38 2.86 7.07 0.60
N ILE A 39 3.43 6.27 -0.32
CA ILE A 39 4.86 5.94 -0.30
C ILE A 39 5.70 7.17 -0.68
N ALA A 40 5.28 7.93 -1.70
CA ALA A 40 5.97 9.14 -2.13
C ALA A 40 6.03 10.20 -1.01
N LEU A 41 4.96 10.39 -0.25
CA LEU A 41 4.94 11.29 0.91
C LEU A 41 5.91 10.87 2.01
N ARG A 42 6.12 9.56 2.20
CA ARG A 42 7.04 9.04 3.21
C ARG A 42 8.49 9.10 2.75
N LEU A 43 8.77 8.77 1.48
CA LEU A 43 10.11 8.48 1.00
C LEU A 43 10.67 9.47 -0.03
N GLY A 44 9.81 10.26 -0.69
CA GLY A 44 10.23 11.20 -1.75
C GLY A 44 10.89 10.53 -2.96
N HIS A 45 10.64 9.24 -3.17
CA HIS A 45 11.41 8.41 -4.12
C HIS A 45 11.00 8.59 -5.57
N ARG A 46 9.76 8.99 -5.84
CA ARG A 46 9.25 9.36 -7.17
C ARG A 46 8.00 10.23 -7.04
N GLN A 47 7.65 10.93 -8.13
CA GLN A 47 6.36 11.58 -8.23
C GLN A 47 5.24 10.54 -8.42
N SER A 48 4.11 10.76 -7.75
CA SER A 48 2.88 9.96 -7.85
C SER A 48 1.70 10.92 -7.85
N VAL A 49 0.75 10.75 -8.77
CA VAL A 49 -0.22 11.81 -9.14
C VAL A 49 -1.64 11.57 -8.64
N ASP A 50 -1.91 10.42 -8.04
CA ASP A 50 -3.24 9.99 -7.60
C ASP A 50 -3.36 10.04 -6.06
N PHE A 51 -4.53 10.34 -5.52
CA PHE A 51 -4.83 10.09 -4.10
C PHE A 51 -5.81 8.92 -3.98
N ASP A 52 -5.34 7.80 -3.40
CA ASP A 52 -6.14 6.59 -3.18
C ASP A 52 -6.49 6.47 -1.69
N PHE A 53 -7.74 6.74 -1.32
CA PHE A 53 -8.24 6.71 0.04
C PHE A 53 -9.03 5.43 0.31
N PHE A 54 -8.60 4.67 1.31
CA PHE A 54 -9.17 3.37 1.66
C PHE A 54 -9.83 3.45 3.04
N THR A 55 -10.96 2.77 3.22
CA THR A 55 -11.63 2.62 4.53
C THR A 55 -12.34 1.28 4.65
N SER A 56 -12.45 0.76 5.87
CA SER A 56 -13.28 -0.42 6.17
C SER A 56 -14.78 -0.12 6.14
N ARG A 57 -15.17 1.16 6.22
CA ARG A 57 -16.57 1.60 6.22
C ARG A 57 -17.12 1.67 4.79
N PRO A 58 -18.43 1.47 4.56
CA PRO A 58 -19.01 1.79 3.25
C PRO A 58 -18.71 3.24 2.87
N VAL A 59 -18.47 3.50 1.58
CA VAL A 59 -18.34 4.89 1.11
C VAL A 59 -19.62 5.63 1.46
N ASP A 60 -19.55 6.82 2.05
CA ASP A 60 -20.70 7.72 2.23
C ASP A 60 -20.54 8.93 1.30
N ARG A 61 -21.13 8.84 0.11
CA ARG A 61 -21.04 9.88 -0.91
C ARG A 61 -21.58 11.22 -0.41
N GLU A 62 -22.69 11.21 0.33
CA GLU A 62 -23.30 12.45 0.77
C GLU A 62 -22.40 13.16 1.79
N ALA A 63 -21.80 12.40 2.71
CA ALA A 63 -20.81 12.93 3.64
C ALA A 63 -19.57 13.49 2.93
N LEU A 64 -19.07 12.80 1.89
CA LEU A 64 -17.96 13.30 1.07
C LEU A 64 -18.35 14.61 0.35
N TRP A 65 -19.49 14.66 -0.33
CA TRP A 65 -20.00 15.87 -1.01
C TRP A 65 -20.19 17.06 -0.07
N ARG A 66 -20.62 16.80 1.17
CA ARG A 66 -20.79 17.84 2.21
C ARG A 66 -19.46 18.35 2.74
N SER A 67 -18.47 17.48 2.91
CA SER A 67 -17.20 17.81 3.58
C SER A 67 -16.07 18.23 2.64
N LEU A 68 -16.16 17.94 1.34
CA LEU A 68 -15.11 18.17 0.35
C LEU A 68 -15.57 19.14 -0.75
N PRO A 69 -15.40 20.47 -0.58
CA PRO A 69 -15.88 21.47 -1.54
C PRO A 69 -15.35 21.30 -2.97
N PHE A 70 -14.10 20.84 -3.15
CA PHE A 70 -13.51 20.61 -4.47
C PHE A 70 -14.31 19.62 -5.33
N LEU A 71 -15.09 18.71 -4.73
CA LEU A 71 -15.91 17.75 -5.47
C LEU A 71 -16.91 18.45 -6.39
N ARG A 72 -17.42 19.63 -6.00
CA ARG A 72 -18.38 20.43 -6.81
C ARG A 72 -17.83 20.88 -8.16
N LYS A 73 -16.50 20.92 -8.29
CA LYS A 73 -15.78 21.29 -9.51
C LYS A 73 -15.07 20.10 -10.16
N SER A 74 -15.31 18.89 -9.67
CA SER A 74 -14.66 17.68 -10.15
C SER A 74 -15.55 16.92 -11.11
N GLU A 75 -14.92 16.22 -12.06
CA GLU A 75 -15.59 15.28 -12.95
C GLU A 75 -15.66 13.91 -12.29
N VAL A 76 -16.86 13.35 -12.14
CA VAL A 76 -17.04 11.98 -11.63
C VAL A 76 -16.63 10.99 -12.72
N ARG A 77 -15.67 10.12 -12.41
CA ARG A 77 -15.20 9.04 -13.30
C ARG A 77 -15.87 7.71 -13.00
N GLN A 78 -16.13 7.44 -11.73
CA GLN A 78 -16.81 6.24 -11.29
C GLN A 78 -17.62 6.54 -10.04
N ASP A 79 -18.86 6.06 -10.01
CA ASP A 79 -19.72 6.09 -8.83
C ASP A 79 -20.41 4.73 -8.69
N ALA A 80 -19.97 3.96 -7.69
CA ALA A 80 -20.48 2.65 -7.36
C ALA A 80 -20.53 2.49 -5.82
N ARG A 81 -21.20 1.42 -5.35
CA ARG A 81 -21.51 1.21 -3.93
C ARG A 81 -20.33 1.45 -2.96
N ASN A 82 -19.12 1.05 -3.35
CA ASN A 82 -17.92 1.15 -2.52
C ASN A 82 -16.72 1.76 -3.28
N THR A 83 -16.99 2.45 -4.38
CA THR A 83 -15.97 3.08 -5.22
C THR A 83 -16.50 4.41 -5.70
N PHE A 84 -15.82 5.49 -5.33
CA PHE A 84 -16.14 6.83 -5.81
C PHE A 84 -14.85 7.48 -6.30
N GLU A 85 -14.76 7.73 -7.60
CA GLU A 85 -13.58 8.29 -8.24
C GLU A 85 -13.92 9.59 -8.96
N VAL A 86 -13.08 10.59 -8.76
CA VAL A 86 -13.21 11.90 -9.40
C VAL A 86 -11.87 12.37 -9.97
N VAL A 87 -11.95 13.24 -10.97
CA VAL A 87 -10.82 14.05 -11.44
C VAL A 87 -11.13 15.50 -11.14
N THR A 88 -10.28 16.13 -10.35
CA THR A 88 -10.43 17.55 -9.99
C THR A 88 -10.19 18.46 -11.20
N HIS A 89 -10.64 19.71 -11.12
CA HIS A 89 -10.38 20.72 -12.16
C HIS A 89 -8.89 20.99 -12.43
N THR A 90 -7.99 20.63 -11.51
CA THR A 90 -6.53 20.70 -11.69
C THR A 90 -5.92 19.41 -12.24
N GLY A 91 -6.75 18.42 -12.61
CA GLY A 91 -6.33 17.15 -13.19
C GLY A 91 -5.88 16.10 -12.17
N VAL A 92 -6.00 16.35 -10.87
CA VAL A 92 -5.66 15.36 -9.83
C VAL A 92 -6.75 14.30 -9.73
N LYS A 93 -6.38 13.02 -9.82
CA LYS A 93 -7.29 11.90 -9.56
C LYS A 93 -7.42 11.67 -8.06
N VAL A 94 -8.65 11.55 -7.56
CA VAL A 94 -8.95 11.19 -6.19
C VAL A 94 -9.94 10.03 -6.19
N SER A 95 -9.56 8.93 -5.55
CA SER A 95 -10.36 7.72 -5.46
C SER A 95 -10.65 7.37 -4.00
N PHE A 96 -11.91 7.05 -3.71
CA PHE A 96 -12.39 6.59 -2.41
C PHE A 96 -12.89 5.16 -2.54
N PHE A 97 -12.27 4.25 -1.79
CA PHE A 97 -12.61 2.84 -1.74
C PHE A 97 -13.08 2.49 -0.33
N GLY A 98 -14.28 1.93 -0.22
CA GLY A 98 -14.90 1.60 1.06
C GLY A 98 -15.29 0.13 1.17
N GLY A 99 -15.73 -0.27 2.36
CA GLY A 99 -16.14 -1.64 2.67
C GLY A 99 -15.00 -2.64 2.51
N LEU A 100 -13.76 -2.19 2.70
CA LEU A 100 -12.57 -3.02 2.57
C LEU A 100 -12.38 -3.85 3.85
N ASP A 101 -12.27 -5.16 3.68
CA ASP A 101 -12.23 -6.14 4.78
C ASP A 101 -10.86 -6.82 4.96
N PHE A 102 -9.85 -6.38 4.20
CA PHE A 102 -8.51 -6.97 4.25
C PHE A 102 -7.69 -6.57 5.49
N GLY A 103 -8.15 -5.58 6.27
CA GLY A 103 -7.50 -5.11 7.50
C GLY A 103 -6.11 -4.50 7.31
N ARG A 104 -5.36 -4.32 8.41
CA ARG A 104 -4.00 -3.75 8.42
C ARG A 104 -3.10 -4.46 9.41
N VAL A 105 -1.78 -4.42 9.18
CA VAL A 105 -0.77 -4.96 10.10
C VAL A 105 0.03 -3.88 10.80
N GLY A 106 0.05 -2.65 10.28
CA GLY A 106 0.73 -1.51 10.91
C GLY A 106 -0.23 -0.39 11.27
N GLU A 107 0.15 0.46 12.23
CA GLU A 107 -0.64 1.65 12.59
C GLU A 107 -0.54 2.70 11.48
N PRO A 108 -1.66 3.24 11.00
CA PRO A 108 -1.63 4.42 10.14
C PRO A 108 -1.10 5.63 10.93
N GLN A 109 -0.31 6.47 10.28
CA GLN A 109 0.32 7.64 10.91
C GLN A 109 -0.23 8.93 10.30
N GLN A 110 -0.36 9.95 11.14
CA GLN A 110 -0.79 11.26 10.67
C GLN A 110 0.38 12.04 10.08
N THR A 111 0.14 12.85 9.06
CA THR A 111 1.14 13.84 8.64
C THR A 111 1.27 14.94 9.69
N THR A 112 2.47 15.49 9.88
CA THR A 112 2.71 16.55 10.88
C THR A 112 1.92 17.85 10.61
N ASP A 113 1.49 18.08 9.38
CA ASP A 113 0.61 19.20 9.00
C ASP A 113 -0.89 18.91 9.20
N GLY A 114 -1.22 17.72 9.72
CA GLY A 114 -2.58 17.24 9.97
C GLY A 114 -3.42 17.02 8.72
N SER A 115 -2.83 17.10 7.51
CA SER A 115 -3.57 16.99 6.25
C SER A 115 -4.13 15.60 6.00
N LEU A 116 -3.39 14.55 6.36
CA LEU A 116 -3.70 13.19 5.95
C LEU A 116 -3.38 12.17 7.06
N GLN A 117 -4.18 11.12 7.13
CA GLN A 117 -3.82 9.85 7.75
C GLN A 117 -3.28 8.92 6.66
N VAL A 118 -2.10 8.33 6.85
CA VAL A 118 -1.38 7.57 5.82
C VAL A 118 -1.03 6.18 6.31
N ALA A 119 -1.28 5.18 5.48
CA ALA A 119 -0.99 3.78 5.77
C ALA A 119 0.47 3.55 6.16
N SER A 120 0.71 2.55 7.01
CA SER A 120 2.06 2.20 7.44
C SER A 120 2.89 1.67 6.27
N LEU A 121 4.23 1.74 6.35
CA LEU A 121 5.09 1.11 5.34
C LEU A 121 4.87 -0.42 5.26
N ALA A 122 4.41 -1.06 6.33
CA ALA A 122 4.09 -2.48 6.33
C ALA A 122 2.87 -2.79 5.44
N ASP A 123 1.78 -2.02 5.59
CA ASP A 123 0.58 -2.18 4.77
C ASP A 123 0.83 -1.78 3.30
N LEU A 124 1.64 -0.73 3.10
CA LEU A 124 2.03 -0.29 1.75
C LEU A 124 2.91 -1.34 1.05
N MET A 125 3.81 -2.02 1.77
CA MET A 125 4.56 -3.14 1.24
C MET A 125 3.63 -4.32 0.87
N ALA A 126 2.72 -4.69 1.77
CA ALA A 126 1.78 -5.79 1.54
C ALA A 126 0.89 -5.56 0.32
N THR A 127 0.31 -4.36 0.21
CA THR A 127 -0.55 -3.97 -0.93
C THR A 127 0.23 -3.97 -2.25
N LYS A 128 1.50 -3.50 -2.27
CA LYS A 128 2.34 -3.55 -3.47
C LYS A 128 2.68 -4.98 -3.87
N LEU A 129 3.03 -5.84 -2.92
CA LEU A 129 3.29 -7.26 -3.18
C LEU A 129 2.06 -8.01 -3.70
N LYS A 130 0.85 -7.63 -3.26
CA LYS A 130 -0.41 -8.11 -3.84
C LYS A 130 -0.61 -7.61 -5.27
N VAL A 131 -0.36 -6.32 -5.54
CA VAL A 131 -0.59 -5.71 -6.86
C VAL A 131 0.33 -6.27 -7.94
N ILE A 132 1.61 -6.55 -7.63
CA ILE A 132 2.55 -7.08 -8.64
C ILE A 132 2.18 -8.48 -9.15
N LEU A 133 1.31 -9.22 -8.43
CA LEU A 133 0.74 -10.48 -8.93
C LEU A 133 -0.32 -10.27 -10.02
N GLN A 134 -0.99 -9.12 -10.00
CA GLN A 134 -2.11 -8.83 -10.89
C GLN A 134 -1.66 -8.03 -12.12
N ARG A 135 -0.58 -7.26 -11.99
CA ARG A 135 -0.02 -6.46 -13.08
C ARG A 135 1.48 -6.26 -12.93
N SER A 136 2.14 -5.99 -14.05
CA SER A 136 3.58 -5.68 -14.09
C SER A 136 3.79 -4.24 -14.55
N GLU A 137 3.67 -3.29 -13.62
CA GLU A 137 3.97 -1.87 -13.85
C GLU A 137 5.24 -1.46 -13.09
N ALA A 138 6.18 -0.79 -13.76
CA ALA A 138 7.48 -0.43 -13.20
C ALA A 138 7.37 0.39 -11.89
N LYS A 139 6.33 1.23 -11.76
CA LYS A 139 6.11 2.05 -10.56
C LYS A 139 5.87 1.21 -9.30
N ASP A 140 5.23 0.04 -9.42
CA ASP A 140 4.96 -0.83 -8.27
C ASP A 140 6.28 -1.47 -7.77
N TYR A 141 7.19 -1.79 -8.69
CA TYR A 141 8.51 -2.33 -8.36
C TYR A 141 9.45 -1.24 -7.81
N GLN A 142 9.40 -0.02 -8.35
CA GLN A 142 10.12 1.14 -7.81
C GLN A 142 9.68 1.45 -6.37
N ASP A 143 8.38 1.37 -6.09
CA ASP A 143 7.82 1.56 -4.74
C ASP A 143 8.38 0.51 -3.76
N ILE A 144 8.36 -0.77 -4.14
CA ILE A 144 8.91 -1.85 -3.30
C ILE A 144 10.42 -1.66 -3.09
N ALA A 145 11.17 -1.37 -4.16
CA ALA A 145 12.62 -1.15 -4.06
C ALA A 145 12.95 0.05 -3.14
N ALA A 146 12.17 1.13 -3.20
CA ALA A 146 12.34 2.29 -2.32
C ALA A 146 12.09 1.92 -0.84
N MET A 147 11.03 1.16 -0.55
CA MET A 147 10.75 0.69 0.81
C MET A 147 11.85 -0.25 1.33
N VAL A 148 12.37 -1.15 0.49
CA VAL A 148 13.48 -2.04 0.86
C VAL A 148 14.75 -1.25 1.20
N ARG A 149 15.07 -0.18 0.44
CA ARG A 149 16.25 0.65 0.71
C ARG A 149 16.24 1.32 2.07
N VAL A 150 15.06 1.61 2.62
CA VAL A 150 14.91 2.18 3.96
C VAL A 150 14.68 1.12 5.05
N GLY A 151 14.91 -0.16 4.73
CA GLY A 151 14.90 -1.27 5.68
C GLY A 151 13.61 -2.05 5.78
N ALA A 152 12.60 -1.79 4.93
CA ALA A 152 11.41 -2.63 4.88
C ALA A 152 11.75 -4.06 4.41
N ARG A 153 11.21 -5.07 5.08
CA ARG A 153 11.50 -6.47 4.77
C ARG A 153 10.44 -7.07 3.87
N VAL A 154 10.88 -7.73 2.80
CA VAL A 154 9.98 -8.42 1.85
C VAL A 154 9.27 -9.60 2.51
N ASP A 155 9.93 -10.37 3.37
CA ASP A 155 9.30 -11.50 4.07
C ASP A 155 8.15 -11.08 4.98
N ALA A 156 8.31 -9.99 5.73
CA ALA A 156 7.24 -9.41 6.54
C ALA A 156 6.09 -8.87 5.69
N GLY A 157 6.41 -8.21 4.56
CA GLY A 157 5.40 -7.75 3.60
C GLY A 157 4.59 -8.88 2.96
N LEU A 158 5.25 -10.00 2.63
CA LEU A 158 4.60 -11.19 2.10
C LEU A 158 3.68 -11.85 3.14
N ALA A 159 4.13 -11.97 4.39
CA ALA A 159 3.30 -12.48 5.49
C ALA A 159 2.07 -11.60 5.73
N ALA A 160 2.25 -10.28 5.73
CA ALA A 160 1.16 -9.32 5.83
C ALA A 160 0.15 -9.47 4.69
N ALA A 161 0.62 -9.53 3.45
CA ALA A 161 -0.25 -9.72 2.29
C ALA A 161 -0.98 -11.08 2.32
N GLU A 162 -0.36 -12.13 2.85
CA GLU A 162 -1.01 -13.43 3.04
C GLU A 162 -2.17 -13.33 4.01
N GLU A 163 -1.96 -12.75 5.19
CA GLU A 163 -3.03 -12.63 6.19
C GLU A 163 -4.14 -11.67 5.74
N MET A 164 -3.78 -10.56 5.08
CA MET A 164 -4.75 -9.55 4.60
C MET A 164 -5.62 -10.06 3.44
N TYR A 165 -5.07 -10.90 2.55
CA TYR A 165 -5.73 -11.26 1.28
C TYR A 165 -5.99 -12.76 1.10
N LYS A 166 -5.82 -13.58 2.14
CA LYS A 166 -6.19 -15.00 2.11
C LYS A 166 -7.67 -15.20 1.77
N PRO A 167 -8.02 -16.27 1.03
CA PRO A 167 -7.14 -17.29 0.46
C PRO A 167 -6.59 -16.93 -0.93
N THR A 168 -6.78 -15.69 -1.40
CA THR A 168 -6.53 -15.30 -2.81
C THR A 168 -5.11 -14.83 -3.11
N PHE A 169 -4.22 -14.82 -2.11
CA PHE A 169 -2.83 -14.39 -2.26
C PHE A 169 -1.88 -15.56 -2.04
N SER A 170 -0.90 -15.68 -2.93
CA SER A 170 0.17 -16.67 -2.84
C SER A 170 1.51 -15.95 -2.66
N PRO A 171 2.14 -16.05 -1.46
CA PRO A 171 3.45 -15.45 -1.22
C PRO A 171 4.52 -15.95 -2.20
N ALA A 172 4.48 -17.24 -2.55
CA ALA A 172 5.45 -17.84 -3.46
C ALA A 172 5.33 -17.30 -4.88
N GLU A 173 4.11 -17.04 -5.37
CA GLU A 173 3.90 -16.43 -6.68
C GLU A 173 4.31 -14.95 -6.66
N SER A 174 3.99 -14.22 -5.59
CA SER A 174 4.37 -12.81 -5.46
C SER A 174 5.89 -12.64 -5.43
N LEU A 175 6.59 -13.51 -4.69
CA LEU A 175 8.05 -13.52 -4.63
C LEU A 175 8.69 -13.83 -6.00
N LYS A 176 8.08 -14.71 -6.81
CA LYS A 176 8.52 -14.95 -8.20
C LYS A 176 8.27 -13.72 -9.08
N ALA A 177 7.10 -13.10 -8.97
CA ALA A 177 6.75 -11.90 -9.72
C ALA A 177 7.71 -10.73 -9.39
N LEU A 178 8.16 -10.62 -8.14
CA LEU A 178 9.07 -9.58 -7.66
C LEU A 178 10.43 -9.55 -8.41
N VAL A 179 10.88 -10.69 -8.91
CA VAL A 179 12.13 -10.84 -9.68
C VAL A 179 11.90 -11.06 -11.17
N TYR A 180 10.64 -10.98 -11.63
CA TYR A 180 10.28 -11.10 -13.03
C TYR A 180 10.13 -9.71 -13.66
N PHE A 181 11.13 -9.32 -14.45
CA PHE A 181 11.23 -7.96 -15.00
C PHE A 181 10.97 -7.87 -16.51
N GLN A 182 10.03 -8.67 -17.02
CA GLN A 182 9.64 -8.69 -18.43
C GLN A 182 8.19 -8.18 -18.58
N GLY A 183 7.90 -7.59 -19.74
CA GLY A 183 6.56 -7.06 -20.05
C GLY A 183 6.32 -5.63 -19.57
N GLY A 184 5.17 -5.08 -19.97
CA GLY A 184 4.70 -3.75 -19.57
C GLY A 184 5.71 -2.63 -19.87
N ASP A 185 5.92 -1.75 -18.89
CA ASP A 185 6.87 -0.65 -18.96
C ASP A 185 8.16 -0.90 -18.16
N MET A 186 8.50 -2.18 -17.91
CA MET A 186 9.66 -2.59 -17.09
C MET A 186 11.01 -2.02 -17.53
N ARG A 187 11.14 -1.55 -18.78
CA ARG A 187 12.30 -0.77 -19.25
C ARG A 187 12.60 0.48 -18.39
N ARG A 188 11.61 0.99 -17.66
CA ARG A 188 11.75 2.13 -16.73
C ARG A 188 12.35 1.74 -15.37
N LEU A 189 12.39 0.45 -15.04
CA LEU A 189 12.97 -0.05 -13.79
C LEU A 189 14.49 -0.11 -13.90
N THR A 190 15.18 0.65 -13.05
CA THR A 190 16.64 0.80 -13.13
C THR A 190 17.38 -0.49 -12.77
N ALA A 191 18.64 -0.61 -13.19
CA ALA A 191 19.49 -1.73 -12.79
C ALA A 191 19.67 -1.80 -11.26
N ALA A 192 19.76 -0.64 -10.60
CA ALA A 192 19.87 -0.56 -9.15
C ALA A 192 18.59 -1.06 -8.44
N ASP A 193 17.40 -0.72 -8.94
CA ASP A 193 16.14 -1.26 -8.39
C ASP A 193 16.08 -2.77 -8.55
N ARG A 194 16.42 -3.29 -9.74
CA ARG A 194 16.43 -4.73 -10.01
C ARG A 194 17.36 -5.48 -9.05
N GLN A 195 18.57 -4.95 -8.82
CA GLN A 195 19.52 -5.54 -7.87
C GLN A 195 18.98 -5.56 -6.45
N VAL A 196 18.37 -4.46 -5.99
CA VAL A 196 17.74 -4.39 -4.66
C VAL A 196 16.65 -5.44 -4.50
N LEU A 197 15.76 -5.57 -5.50
CA LEU A 197 14.65 -6.52 -5.46
C LEU A 197 15.14 -7.98 -5.49
N VAL A 198 16.11 -8.30 -6.34
CA VAL A 198 16.70 -9.66 -6.41
C VAL A 198 17.41 -10.00 -5.10
N ALA A 199 18.19 -9.09 -4.54
CA ALA A 199 18.85 -9.29 -3.25
C ALA A 199 17.84 -9.53 -2.14
N ALA A 200 16.81 -8.67 -2.03
CA ALA A 200 15.78 -8.80 -1.00
C ALA A 200 14.99 -10.11 -1.13
N ALA A 201 14.58 -10.48 -2.35
CA ALA A 201 13.91 -11.75 -2.61
C ALA A 201 14.77 -12.96 -2.19
N GLY A 202 16.08 -12.91 -2.46
CA GLY A 202 17.03 -13.96 -2.07
C GLY A 202 17.22 -14.14 -0.55
N THR A 203 16.81 -13.17 0.26
CA THR A 203 16.86 -13.28 1.73
C THR A 203 15.63 -13.97 2.34
N VAL A 204 14.53 -14.10 1.59
CA VAL A 204 13.28 -14.68 2.09
C VAL A 204 13.44 -16.20 2.24
N LYS A 205 13.46 -16.68 3.48
CA LYS A 205 13.57 -18.12 3.82
C LYS A 205 12.31 -18.69 4.45
N ALA A 206 11.61 -17.87 5.22
CA ALA A 206 10.37 -18.20 5.91
C ALA A 206 9.59 -16.90 6.13
N LEU A 207 8.28 -17.02 6.32
CA LEU A 207 7.41 -15.89 6.60
C LEU A 207 7.22 -15.75 8.13
N PRO A 208 7.39 -14.55 8.70
CA PRO A 208 7.09 -14.31 10.11
C PRO A 208 5.58 -14.41 10.37
N ARG A 209 5.19 -14.58 11.63
CA ARG A 209 3.79 -14.38 12.04
C ARG A 209 3.46 -12.90 12.06
N VAL A 210 2.25 -12.57 11.65
CA VAL A 210 1.71 -11.20 11.68
C VAL A 210 0.26 -11.27 12.16
N GLU A 211 -0.20 -10.21 12.80
CA GLU A 211 -1.57 -10.05 13.25
C GLU A 211 -2.23 -8.93 12.45
N VAL A 212 -3.49 -9.14 12.07
CA VAL A 212 -4.26 -8.18 11.28
C VAL A 212 -5.33 -7.54 12.16
N GLU A 213 -5.31 -6.22 12.21
CA GLU A 213 -6.39 -5.39 12.75
C GLU A 213 -7.45 -5.17 11.65
N PRO A 214 -8.73 -5.53 11.87
CA PRO A 214 -9.78 -5.40 10.86
C PRO A 214 -10.07 -3.96 10.40
N ASP A 215 -9.95 -2.97 11.30
CA ASP A 215 -10.22 -1.56 10.97
C ASP A 215 -8.97 -0.86 10.42
N LEU A 216 -9.08 -0.34 9.19
CA LEU A 216 -7.99 0.37 8.51
C LEU A 216 -7.61 1.70 9.19
N SER A 217 -8.51 2.31 9.94
CA SER A 217 -8.43 3.71 10.40
C SER A 217 -8.36 3.87 11.91
N ALA A 218 -9.00 2.99 12.67
CA ALA A 218 -9.05 3.05 14.12
C ALA A 218 -7.67 2.74 14.74
N PRO A 219 -7.23 3.44 15.80
CA PRO A 219 -6.05 3.04 16.55
C PRO A 219 -6.27 1.64 17.15
N ALA A 220 -5.25 0.76 17.08
CA ALA A 220 -5.41 -0.61 17.59
C ALA A 220 -5.77 -0.61 19.08
N ASN A 221 -6.83 -1.32 19.43
CA ASN A 221 -7.28 -1.45 20.81
C ASN A 221 -6.40 -2.50 21.52
N ARG A 222 -5.19 -2.13 21.93
CA ARG A 222 -4.25 -3.04 22.61
C ARG A 222 -4.69 -3.31 24.06
N ILE A 223 -5.73 -4.11 24.25
CA ILE A 223 -5.83 -4.93 25.46
C ILE A 223 -4.94 -6.14 25.21
N ARG A 224 -3.75 -6.15 25.82
CA ARG A 224 -2.79 -7.26 25.72
C ARG A 224 -3.45 -8.56 26.20
N SER A 225 -3.71 -9.50 25.31
CA SER A 225 -3.88 -10.91 25.67
C SER A 225 -2.51 -11.59 25.58
N GLU A 226 -1.99 -11.93 26.76
CA GLU A 226 -0.82 -12.78 26.92
C GLU A 226 -1.07 -14.20 26.37
N VAL A 227 -0.06 -14.70 25.65
CA VAL A 227 0.33 -16.12 25.48
C VAL A 227 -0.69 -17.06 24.81
N PHE A 228 -0.45 -17.39 23.53
CA PHE A 228 -0.53 -18.77 23.04
C PHE A 228 0.51 -19.02 21.95
N GLN A 229 1.61 -19.68 22.31
CA GLN A 229 2.56 -20.26 21.34
C GLN A 229 1.92 -21.50 20.72
N THR A 230 1.61 -21.43 19.42
CA THR A 230 1.37 -22.61 18.57
C THR A 230 2.59 -22.83 17.67
N PRO A 231 2.91 -24.06 17.24
CA PRO A 231 4.13 -24.33 16.49
C PRO A 231 4.08 -23.76 15.06
N ALA A 232 5.24 -23.40 14.51
CA ALA A 232 5.39 -22.96 13.12
C ALA A 232 5.21 -24.13 12.13
N VAL A 233 4.51 -23.86 11.01
CA VAL A 233 4.36 -24.79 9.89
C VAL A 233 5.63 -24.73 9.03
N ARG A 234 6.32 -25.86 8.85
CA ARG A 234 7.47 -25.98 7.94
C ARG A 234 6.98 -26.09 6.49
N ILE A 235 7.45 -25.19 5.63
CA ILE A 235 7.28 -25.30 4.19
C ILE A 235 8.61 -25.80 3.60
N ASN A 236 8.58 -26.91 2.86
CA ASN A 236 9.79 -27.44 2.21
C ASN A 236 10.10 -26.63 0.93
N PRO A 237 11.37 -26.26 0.69
CA PRO A 237 11.76 -25.64 -0.57
C PRO A 237 11.60 -26.63 -1.74
N PRO A 238 11.30 -26.15 -2.96
CA PRO A 238 11.17 -27.02 -4.11
C PRO A 238 12.50 -27.73 -4.42
N ARG A 239 12.42 -29.05 -4.66
CA ARG A 239 13.56 -29.87 -5.08
C ARG A 239 14.07 -29.37 -6.44
N ARG A 240 15.39 -29.27 -6.58
CA ARG A 240 16.05 -29.01 -7.86
C ARG A 240 15.52 -30.00 -8.90
N GLY A 241 15.11 -29.48 -10.05
CA GLY A 241 14.67 -30.28 -11.20
C GLY A 241 15.76 -31.23 -11.70
N PRO A 242 15.39 -32.21 -12.54
CA PRO A 242 16.29 -33.28 -12.96
C PRO A 242 17.50 -32.71 -13.70
N ARG A 243 18.69 -33.16 -13.31
CA ARG A 243 19.90 -33.03 -14.13
C ARG A 243 19.73 -33.96 -15.35
N LEU A 244 19.48 -33.37 -16.51
CA LEU A 244 19.79 -34.01 -17.79
C LEU A 244 21.32 -33.99 -17.95
N GLY A 245 21.88 -35.17 -18.26
CA GLY A 245 23.31 -35.43 -18.21
C GLY A 245 24.13 -34.85 -19.36
N MET A 246 25.44 -34.85 -19.16
CA MET A 246 26.39 -35.75 -19.83
C MET A 246 27.49 -36.11 -18.84
#